data_AF-A0A7S2F956-F1
#
_entry.id   AF-A0A7S2F956-F1
#
_cell.length_a   1.000
_cell.length_b   1.000
_cell.length_c   1.000
_cell.angle_alpha   90.00
_cell.angle_beta   90.00
_cell.angle_gamma   90.00
#
_symmetry.space_group_name_H-M   'P 1'
#
loop_
_entity.id
_entity.type
_entity.pdbx_description
1 polymer ?
#
loop_
_entity_poly.entity_id
_entity_poly.type
_entity_poly.pdbx_seq_one_letter_code
_entity_poly.pdbx_strand_id
1 'polypeptide(L)'
;GVYMLKKPVDGFVYDDAGKVCGVKSGEETAKCKMVICDPSYADPAKIQITSLIVRAICILGAPIPDTRTKEGQPARSCQIILPQNALGRKNDIYIMMVSWAHRIAAKDKYVAIVSTVVETGEPEKEIQPALKLLGPILEKFVQVSEYKVPLEDGTKDQVFVTTSYDPTSHFEDASAEVLRMWRTIMGSDLDLTLTPEDLAED
;
A
#
# COMPACT_ATOMS: atom_id res chain seq x y z
N GLY A 1 -15.20 4.76 17.61
CA GLY A 1 -13.79 4.77 18.07
C GLY A 1 -13.19 6.16 17.92
N VAL A 2 -12.03 6.41 18.54
CA VAL A 2 -11.27 7.67 18.44
C VAL A 2 -9.88 7.38 17.84
N TYR A 3 -9.44 8.20 16.89
CA TYR A 3 -8.11 8.09 16.29
C TYR A 3 -7.10 8.94 17.07
N MET A 4 -5.94 8.36 17.42
CA MET A 4 -4.86 9.05 18.13
C MET A 4 -3.63 9.16 17.22
N LEU A 5 -3.30 10.38 16.80
CA LEU A 5 -2.09 10.68 16.00
C LEU A 5 -0.97 11.23 16.90
N LYS A 6 0.29 11.07 16.47
CA LYS A 6 1.49 11.43 17.26
C LYS A 6 1.55 10.77 18.65
N LYS A 7 0.95 9.59 18.79
CA LYS A 7 0.99 8.75 19.99
C LYS A 7 1.92 7.57 19.71
N PRO A 8 3.13 7.53 20.28
CA PRO A 8 4.08 6.46 20.02
C PRO A 8 3.55 5.13 20.57
N VAL A 9 3.91 4.02 19.93
CA VAL A 9 3.66 2.67 20.44
C VAL A 9 5.00 2.09 20.86
N ASP A 10 5.18 1.88 22.16
CA ASP A 10 6.45 1.38 22.71
C ASP A 10 6.55 -0.14 22.61
N GLY A 11 5.40 -0.82 22.46
CA GLY A 11 5.34 -2.26 22.26
C GLY A 11 3.99 -2.86 22.65
N PHE A 12 3.88 -4.16 22.44
CA PHE A 12 2.72 -4.95 22.82
C PHE A 12 2.98 -5.69 24.14
N VAL A 13 1.94 -5.81 24.95
CA VAL A 13 1.95 -6.55 26.21
C VAL A 13 1.31 -7.91 25.97
N TYR A 14 1.94 -8.98 26.45
CA TYR A 14 1.47 -10.35 26.27
C TYR A 14 1.14 -10.99 27.62
N ASP A 15 0.17 -11.91 27.63
CA ASP A 15 -0.14 -12.74 28.78
C ASP A 15 0.80 -13.96 28.91
N ASP A 16 0.62 -14.77 29.96
CA ASP A 16 1.42 -15.97 30.21
C ASP A 16 1.28 -17.05 29.12
N ALA A 17 0.21 -16.98 28.31
CA ALA A 17 -0.03 -17.88 27.18
C ALA A 17 0.58 -17.34 25.87
N GLY A 18 1.24 -16.17 25.90
CA GLY A 18 1.86 -15.54 24.74
C GLY A 18 0.87 -14.80 23.83
N LYS A 19 -0.37 -14.53 24.27
CA LYS A 19 -1.35 -13.76 23.50
C LYS A 19 -1.29 -12.28 23.88
N VAL A 20 -1.50 -11.40 22.92
CA VAL A 20 -1.52 -9.96 23.18
C VAL A 20 -2.71 -9.61 24.08
N CYS A 21 -2.44 -8.81 25.11
CA CYS A 21 -3.43 -8.34 26.07
C CYS A 21 -3.42 -6.81 26.26
N GLY A 22 -2.50 -6.11 25.59
CA GLY A 22 -2.45 -4.64 25.62
C GLY A 22 -1.42 -4.01 24.69
N VAL A 23 -1.54 -2.70 24.53
CA VAL A 23 -0.59 -1.85 23.80
C VAL A 23 -0.03 -0.80 24.75
N LYS A 24 1.30 -0.68 24.82
CA LYS A 24 1.99 0.27 25.69
C LYS A 24 2.33 1.56 24.92
N SER A 25 2.10 2.70 25.56
CA SER A 25 2.46 4.03 25.05
C SER A 25 2.86 4.96 26.20
N GLY A 26 4.16 5.14 26.38
CA GLY A 26 4.75 5.80 27.55
C GLY A 26 4.46 5.03 28.83
N GLU A 27 3.83 5.73 29.78
CA GLU A 27 3.43 5.17 31.08
C GLU A 27 2.05 4.48 31.02
N GLU A 28 1.32 4.63 29.92
CA GLU A 28 -0.03 4.10 29.76
C GLU A 28 -0.04 2.75 29.06
N THR A 29 -1.05 1.92 29.39
CA THR A 29 -1.33 0.66 28.69
C THR A 29 -2.82 0.55 28.41
N ALA A 30 -3.16 0.47 27.12
CA ALA A 30 -4.52 0.19 26.69
C ALA A 30 -4.71 -1.32 26.56
N LYS A 31 -5.66 -1.90 27.31
CA LYS A 31 -5.95 -3.34 27.25
C LYS A 31 -6.74 -3.69 25.99
N CYS A 32 -6.45 -4.83 25.40
CA CYS A 32 -7.14 -5.34 24.21
C CYS A 32 -7.10 -6.87 24.18
N LYS A 33 -7.91 -7.50 23.33
CA LYS A 33 -7.88 -8.96 23.10
C LYS A 33 -7.09 -9.35 21.85
N MET A 34 -6.88 -8.38 20.96
CA MET A 34 -6.17 -8.54 19.70
C MET A 34 -5.61 -7.19 19.26
N VAL A 35 -4.58 -7.23 18.41
CA VAL A 35 -4.00 -6.06 17.75
C VAL A 35 -4.01 -6.30 16.25
N ILE A 36 -4.41 -5.28 15.50
CA ILE A 36 -4.22 -5.21 14.04
C ILE A 36 -3.19 -4.10 13.79
N CYS A 37 -2.12 -4.40 13.06
CA CYS A 37 -1.08 -3.42 12.76
C CYS A 37 -0.43 -3.65 11.39
N ASP A 38 0.30 -2.65 10.91
CA ASP A 38 1.19 -2.83 9.76
C ASP A 38 2.59 -3.35 10.21
N PRO A 39 3.43 -3.84 9.27
CA PRO A 39 4.73 -4.43 9.60
C PRO A 39 5.69 -3.54 10.39
N SER A 40 5.51 -2.22 10.42
CA SER A 40 6.40 -1.31 11.15
C SER A 40 6.24 -1.38 12.68
N TYR A 41 5.11 -1.88 13.17
CA TYR A 41 4.84 -2.07 14.60
C TYR A 41 5.09 -3.50 15.08
N ALA A 42 5.21 -4.45 14.15
CA ALA A 42 5.39 -5.86 14.48
C ALA A 42 6.83 -6.14 14.93
N ASP A 43 6.99 -7.18 15.75
CA ASP A 43 8.31 -7.73 16.05
C ASP A 43 8.98 -8.16 14.72
N PRO A 44 10.23 -7.74 14.43
CA PRO A 44 10.94 -8.15 13.23
C PRO A 44 11.00 -9.67 13.03
N ALA A 45 10.96 -10.47 14.11
CA ALA A 45 10.93 -11.93 14.04
C ALA A 45 9.61 -12.50 13.49
N LYS A 46 8.54 -11.71 13.40
CA LYS A 46 7.24 -12.11 12.83
C LYS A 46 7.10 -11.73 11.35
N ILE A 47 8.10 -11.08 10.78
CA ILE A 47 8.04 -10.47 9.45
C ILE A 47 9.11 -11.05 8.54
N GLN A 48 8.75 -11.25 7.27
CA GLN A 48 9.69 -11.60 6.22
C GLN A 48 9.72 -10.50 5.15
N ILE A 49 10.92 -10.10 4.74
CA ILE A 49 11.12 -9.29 3.54
C ILE A 49 11.16 -10.26 2.35
N THR A 50 10.21 -10.13 1.41
CA THR A 50 10.10 -11.04 0.26
C THR A 50 10.56 -10.40 -1.04
N SER A 51 10.53 -9.06 -1.13
CA SER A 51 11.08 -8.32 -2.26
C SER A 51 11.38 -6.87 -1.89
N LEU A 52 11.95 -6.12 -2.84
CA LEU A 52 12.03 -4.66 -2.78
C LEU A 52 11.15 -4.07 -3.87
N ILE A 53 10.53 -2.92 -3.60
CA ILE A 53 9.69 -2.17 -4.53
C ILE A 53 10.35 -0.83 -4.82
N VAL A 54 10.55 -0.51 -6.09
CA VAL A 54 10.94 0.84 -6.50
C VAL A 54 9.69 1.64 -6.87
N ARG A 55 9.61 2.88 -6.36
CA ARG A 55 8.60 3.87 -6.74
C ARG A 55 9.30 5.16 -7.16
N ALA A 56 8.94 5.69 -8.32
CA ALA A 56 9.37 7.00 -8.77
C ALA A 56 8.16 7.93 -8.92
N ILE A 57 8.10 8.96 -8.08
CA ILE A 57 7.10 10.02 -8.14
C ILE A 57 7.64 11.13 -9.04
N CYS A 58 6.97 11.38 -10.15
CA CYS A 58 7.36 12.33 -11.18
C CYS A 58 6.35 13.48 -11.25
N ILE A 59 6.81 14.72 -11.09
CA ILE A 59 5.99 15.91 -11.33
C ILE A 59 6.12 16.29 -12.81
N LEU A 60 4.98 16.41 -13.49
CA LEU A 60 4.93 16.74 -14.93
C LEU A 60 4.25 18.09 -15.16
N GLY A 61 4.71 18.80 -16.19
CA GLY A 61 4.11 20.04 -16.66
C GLY A 61 2.98 19.84 -17.69
N ALA A 62 2.82 18.62 -18.20
CA ALA A 62 1.88 18.26 -19.25
C ALA A 62 1.33 16.83 -19.05
N PRO A 63 0.21 16.46 -19.69
CA PRO A 63 -0.27 15.08 -19.74
C PRO A 63 0.80 14.14 -20.28
N ILE A 64 0.72 12.87 -19.92
CA ILE A 64 1.52 11.81 -20.55
C ILE A 64 1.16 11.77 -22.05
N PRO A 65 2.15 11.80 -22.97
CA PRO A 65 1.93 11.65 -24.40
C PRO A 65 1.03 10.45 -24.75
N ASP A 66 0.26 10.58 -25.82
CA ASP A 66 -0.61 9.52 -26.37
C ASP A 66 -1.70 8.97 -25.43
N THR A 67 -1.94 9.63 -24.29
CA THR A 67 -3.08 9.34 -23.43
C THR A 67 -4.25 10.26 -23.74
N ARG A 68 -5.42 9.69 -24.08
CA ARG A 68 -6.61 10.47 -24.49
C ARG A 68 -7.89 10.00 -23.80
N THR A 69 -8.81 10.93 -23.57
CA THR A 69 -10.20 10.62 -23.18
C THR A 69 -11.00 10.11 -24.37
N LYS A 70 -12.23 9.65 -24.14
CA LYS A 70 -13.14 9.21 -25.20
C LYS A 70 -13.46 10.32 -26.21
N GLU A 71 -13.38 11.58 -25.78
CA GLU A 71 -13.59 12.78 -26.59
C GLU A 71 -12.31 13.25 -27.30
N GLY A 72 -11.23 12.46 -27.26
CA GLY A 72 -9.96 12.74 -27.93
C GLY A 72 -9.08 13.79 -27.24
N GLN A 73 -9.48 14.28 -26.06
CA GLN A 73 -8.73 15.27 -25.29
C GLN A 73 -7.57 14.62 -24.52
N PRO A 74 -6.48 15.34 -24.23
CA PRO A 74 -5.41 14.80 -23.39
C PRO A 74 -5.93 14.33 -22.02
N ALA A 75 -5.50 13.15 -21.57
CA ALA A 75 -5.97 12.59 -20.31
C ALA A 75 -5.47 13.39 -19.10
N ARG A 76 -6.35 13.60 -18.10
CA ARG A 76 -6.01 14.24 -16.81
C ARG A 76 -5.72 13.23 -15.71
N SER A 77 -5.99 11.96 -15.98
CA SER A 77 -5.56 10.81 -15.21
C SER A 77 -5.54 9.60 -16.12
N CYS A 78 -4.68 8.64 -15.83
CA CYS A 78 -4.64 7.36 -16.53
C CYS A 78 -3.89 6.31 -15.70
N GLN A 79 -4.16 5.05 -16.05
CA GLN A 79 -3.35 3.91 -15.64
C GLN A 79 -2.70 3.32 -16.89
N ILE A 80 -1.40 3.03 -16.84
CA ILE A 80 -0.65 2.36 -17.88
C ILE A 80 0.05 1.18 -17.25
N ILE A 81 -0.07 0.01 -17.87
CA ILE A 81 0.60 -1.21 -17.45
C ILE A 81 1.57 -1.57 -18.57
N LEU A 82 2.84 -1.82 -18.21
CA LEU A 82 3.85 -2.34 -19.11
C LEU A 82 4.06 -3.82 -18.74
N PRO A 83 3.49 -4.76 -19.51
CA PRO A 83 3.58 -6.17 -19.19
C PRO A 83 5.02 -6.67 -19.22
N GLN A 84 5.38 -7.48 -18.24
CA GLN A 84 6.73 -8.00 -18.01
C GLN A 84 7.35 -8.67 -19.25
N ASN A 85 6.53 -9.40 -20.02
CA ASN A 85 6.97 -10.11 -21.23
C ASN A 85 7.43 -9.15 -22.33
N ALA A 86 6.83 -7.96 -22.43
CA ALA A 86 7.23 -6.96 -23.41
C ALA A 86 8.58 -6.30 -23.07
N LEU A 87 9.01 -6.41 -21.81
CA LEU A 87 10.24 -5.82 -21.29
C LEU A 87 11.32 -6.87 -20.93
N GLY A 88 11.03 -8.17 -21.10
CA GLY A 88 11.93 -9.25 -20.67
C GLY A 88 12.13 -9.30 -19.15
N ARG A 89 11.11 -8.90 -18.38
CA ARG A 89 11.11 -8.88 -16.91
C ARG A 89 10.31 -10.03 -16.32
N LYS A 90 10.41 -10.20 -15.00
CA LYS A 90 9.55 -11.13 -14.23
C LYS A 90 8.32 -10.46 -13.63
N ASN A 91 8.31 -9.13 -13.54
CA ASN A 91 7.25 -8.33 -12.97
C ASN A 91 6.91 -7.13 -13.86
N ASP A 92 5.62 -6.81 -13.92
CA ASP A 92 5.08 -5.67 -14.65
C ASP A 92 5.57 -4.34 -14.06
N ILE A 93 5.55 -3.29 -14.90
CA ILE A 93 5.76 -1.91 -14.46
C ILE A 93 4.42 -1.17 -14.56
N TYR A 94 4.02 -0.52 -13.47
CA TYR A 94 2.80 0.25 -13.38
C TYR A 94 3.10 1.74 -13.47
N ILE A 95 2.26 2.49 -14.18
CA ILE A 95 2.24 3.95 -14.17
C ILE A 95 0.83 4.40 -13.81
N MET A 96 0.68 5.12 -12.72
CA MET A 96 -0.54 5.85 -12.39
C MET A 96 -0.27 7.34 -12.52
N MET A 97 -1.06 8.04 -13.32
CA MET A 97 -1.01 9.50 -13.39
C MET A 97 -2.34 10.08 -12.94
N VAL A 98 -2.25 11.05 -12.04
CA VAL A 98 -3.35 11.93 -11.61
C VAL A 98 -2.88 13.37 -11.68
N SER A 99 -3.77 14.33 -11.50
CA SER A 99 -3.48 15.75 -11.73
C SER A 99 -4.27 16.66 -10.82
N TRP A 100 -4.10 17.98 -10.97
CA TRP A 100 -4.91 19.00 -10.29
C TRP A 100 -6.42 18.76 -10.35
N ALA A 101 -6.92 18.04 -11.36
CA ALA A 101 -8.34 17.65 -11.44
C ALA A 101 -8.81 16.85 -10.21
N HIS A 102 -7.89 16.15 -9.55
CA HIS A 102 -8.11 15.36 -8.33
C HIS A 102 -7.69 16.13 -7.06
N ARG A 103 -7.34 17.41 -7.18
CA ARG A 103 -6.90 18.29 -6.08
C ARG A 103 -5.64 17.82 -5.33
N ILE A 104 -4.77 17.06 -6.00
CA ILE A 104 -3.51 16.54 -5.44
C ILE A 104 -2.29 17.42 -5.77
N ALA A 105 -2.41 18.32 -6.75
CA ALA A 105 -1.34 19.19 -7.20
C ALA A 105 -1.87 20.58 -7.60
N ALA A 106 -0.96 21.56 -7.70
CA ALA A 106 -1.27 22.88 -8.22
C ALA A 106 -1.87 22.80 -9.64
N LYS A 107 -2.61 23.85 -10.04
CA LYS A 107 -3.26 23.92 -11.36
C LYS A 107 -2.25 23.61 -12.48
N ASP A 108 -2.69 22.81 -13.44
CA ASP A 108 -1.90 22.39 -14.61
C ASP A 108 -0.60 21.65 -14.24
N LYS A 109 -0.63 20.88 -13.14
CA LYS A 109 0.42 19.93 -12.75
C LYS A 109 -0.13 18.52 -12.61
N TYR A 110 0.69 17.56 -13.02
CA TYR A 110 0.37 16.15 -12.99
C TYR A 110 1.40 15.44 -12.10
N VAL A 111 0.98 14.38 -11.44
CA VAL A 111 1.83 13.50 -10.66
C VAL A 111 1.69 12.12 -11.27
N ALA A 112 2.79 11.60 -11.82
CA ALA A 112 2.89 10.23 -12.31
C ALA A 112 3.72 9.42 -11.31
N ILE A 113 3.22 8.27 -10.88
CA ILE A 113 3.92 7.33 -10.02
C ILE A 113 4.23 6.10 -10.85
N VAL A 114 5.51 5.78 -10.98
CA VAL A 114 6.00 4.57 -11.63
C VAL A 114 6.43 3.57 -10.57
N SER A 115 6.00 2.32 -10.66
CA SER A 115 6.30 1.30 -9.65
C SER A 115 6.50 -0.10 -10.23
N THR A 116 7.42 -0.86 -9.62
CA THR A 116 7.66 -2.29 -9.93
C THR A 116 8.40 -2.97 -8.77
N VAL A 117 8.35 -4.29 -8.73
CA VAL A 117 9.29 -5.12 -7.98
C VAL A 117 10.70 -4.95 -8.55
N VAL A 118 11.71 -4.85 -7.69
CA VAL A 118 13.13 -4.77 -8.05
C VAL A 118 13.67 -6.15 -8.39
N GLU A 119 14.34 -6.26 -9.53
CA GLU A 119 14.93 -7.52 -10.04
C GLU A 119 16.46 -7.49 -10.12
N THR A 120 17.07 -6.31 -9.98
CA THR A 120 18.51 -6.08 -10.20
C THR A 120 19.12 -5.20 -9.10
N GLY A 121 20.44 -5.01 -9.14
CA GLY A 121 21.16 -4.08 -8.26
C GLY A 121 20.99 -2.59 -8.63
N GLU A 122 20.25 -2.27 -9.70
CA GLU A 122 20.07 -0.89 -10.18
C GLU A 122 18.58 -0.55 -10.37
N PRO A 123 17.80 -0.38 -9.28
CA PRO A 123 16.33 -0.27 -9.34
C PRO A 123 15.80 0.84 -10.24
N GLU A 124 16.49 2.00 -10.28
CA GLU A 124 16.08 3.13 -11.11
C GLU A 124 16.27 2.86 -12.61
N LYS A 125 17.21 1.98 -13.00
CA LYS A 125 17.39 1.58 -14.40
C LYS A 125 16.22 0.73 -14.89
N GLU A 126 15.64 -0.09 -14.01
CA GLU A 126 14.52 -0.97 -14.34
C GLU A 126 13.27 -0.20 -14.80
N ILE A 127 13.05 0.99 -14.25
CA ILE A 127 11.89 1.83 -14.57
C ILE A 127 12.12 2.81 -15.74
N GLN A 128 13.31 2.83 -16.35
CA GLN A 128 13.62 3.73 -17.46
C GLN A 128 12.67 3.60 -18.66
N PRO A 129 12.22 2.39 -19.07
CA PRO A 129 11.22 2.26 -20.14
C PRO A 129 9.94 3.04 -19.83
N ALA A 130 9.45 2.99 -18.58
CA ALA A 130 8.27 3.72 -18.14
C ALA A 130 8.51 5.23 -18.05
N LEU A 131 9.66 5.66 -17.52
CA LEU A 131 10.00 7.09 -17.42
C LEU A 131 10.06 7.78 -18.80
N LYS A 132 10.53 7.07 -19.84
CA LYS A 132 10.55 7.58 -21.22
C LYS A 132 9.16 7.88 -21.77
N LEU A 133 8.13 7.18 -21.30
CA LEU A 133 6.75 7.41 -21.73
C LEU A 133 6.16 8.70 -21.15
N LEU A 134 6.69 9.23 -20.05
CA LEU A 134 6.11 10.37 -19.33
C LEU A 134 6.29 11.71 -20.05
N GLY A 135 7.18 11.79 -21.05
CA GLY A 135 7.61 13.06 -21.63
C GLY A 135 8.53 13.86 -20.69
N PRO A 136 8.58 15.21 -20.79
CA PRO A 136 9.41 16.04 -19.92
C PRO A 136 8.99 15.96 -18.45
N ILE A 137 9.91 15.48 -17.60
CA ILE A 137 9.74 15.42 -16.15
C ILE A 137 10.32 16.68 -15.53
N LEU A 138 9.53 17.38 -14.70
CA LEU A 138 9.98 18.60 -14.00
C LEU A 138 10.81 18.25 -12.77
N GLU A 139 10.38 17.24 -12.02
CA GLU A 139 11.06 16.76 -10.82
C GLU A 139 10.76 15.28 -10.60
N LYS A 140 11.70 14.54 -10.03
CA LYS A 140 11.60 13.09 -9.80
C LYS A 140 12.13 12.69 -8.43
N PHE A 141 11.30 11.99 -7.67
CA PHE A 141 11.66 11.43 -6.37
C PHE A 141 11.62 9.91 -6.44
N VAL A 142 12.77 9.26 -6.25
CA VAL A 142 12.90 7.80 -6.31
C VAL A 142 13.04 7.26 -4.90
N GLN A 143 12.23 6.25 -4.56
CA GLN A 143 12.28 5.54 -3.30
C GLN A 143 12.27 4.04 -3.56
N VAL A 144 13.11 3.31 -2.81
CA VAL A 144 13.05 1.84 -2.73
C VAL A 144 12.57 1.48 -1.34
N SER A 145 11.58 0.60 -1.25
CA SER A 145 10.99 0.14 0.01
C SER A 145 10.97 -1.39 0.07
N GLU A 146 11.17 -1.93 1.27
CA GLU A 146 11.01 -3.37 1.53
C GLU A 146 9.54 -3.77 1.43
N TYR A 147 9.27 -4.90 0.77
CA TYR A 147 7.96 -5.54 0.78
C TYR A 147 7.93 -6.61 1.88
N LYS A 148 7.26 -6.26 2.99
CA LYS A 148 7.19 -7.06 4.21
C LYS A 148 5.87 -7.81 4.28
N VAL A 149 5.94 -9.11 4.53
CA VAL A 149 4.78 -10.00 4.75
C VAL A 149 4.85 -10.59 6.16
N PRO A 150 3.71 -10.85 6.83
CA PRO A 150 3.70 -11.63 8.06
C PRO A 150 4.09 -13.09 7.82
N LEU A 151 4.79 -13.70 8.78
CA LEU A 151 5.12 -15.14 8.76
C LEU A 151 3.95 -16.03 9.20
N GLU A 152 2.99 -15.47 9.94
CA GLU A 152 1.87 -16.17 10.56
C GLU A 152 0.57 -15.35 10.42
N ASP A 153 -0.58 -15.98 10.57
CA ASP A 153 -1.90 -15.36 10.37
C ASP A 153 -2.45 -14.61 11.60
N GLY A 154 -1.66 -14.49 12.67
CA GLY A 154 -2.02 -13.82 13.92
C GLY A 154 -2.91 -14.65 14.87
N THR A 155 -3.37 -15.85 14.50
CA THR A 155 -4.28 -16.63 15.35
C THR A 155 -3.59 -17.18 16.61
N LYS A 156 -2.29 -17.44 16.54
CA LYS A 156 -1.48 -17.98 17.66
C LYS A 156 -1.35 -16.99 18.82
N ASP A 157 -1.12 -15.72 18.52
CA ASP A 157 -0.77 -14.67 19.50
C ASP A 157 -1.75 -13.47 19.51
N GLN A 158 -2.77 -13.50 18.64
CA GLN A 158 -3.76 -12.45 18.45
C GLN A 158 -3.18 -11.11 17.93
N VAL A 159 -2.04 -11.17 17.24
CA VAL A 159 -1.43 -10.03 16.55
C VAL A 159 -1.53 -10.23 15.04
N PHE A 160 -2.48 -9.54 14.43
CA PHE A 160 -2.80 -9.65 13.00
C PHE A 160 -2.06 -8.55 12.22
N VAL A 161 -0.99 -8.92 11.53
CA VAL A 161 -0.15 -7.96 10.80
C VAL A 161 -0.53 -7.95 9.32
N THR A 162 -0.73 -6.78 8.74
CA THR A 162 -0.98 -6.62 7.28
C THR A 162 0.30 -6.80 6.48
N THR A 163 0.18 -7.02 5.19
CA THR A 163 1.30 -6.97 4.25
C THR A 163 1.63 -5.52 3.88
N SER A 164 2.86 -5.25 3.43
CA SER A 164 3.21 -3.97 2.79
C SER A 164 2.41 -3.76 1.50
N TYR A 165 2.30 -2.54 1.00
CA TYR A 165 1.69 -2.31 -0.31
C TYR A 165 2.62 -2.77 -1.45
N ASP A 166 2.05 -3.54 -2.37
CA ASP A 166 2.69 -4.05 -3.58
C ASP A 166 2.85 -2.91 -4.63
N PRO A 167 3.51 -3.15 -5.79
CA PRO A 167 3.74 -2.10 -6.77
C PRO A 167 2.53 -1.80 -7.68
N THR A 168 1.42 -2.53 -7.57
CA THR A 168 0.24 -2.33 -8.43
C THR A 168 -0.38 -0.95 -8.18
N SER A 169 -1.09 -0.46 -9.19
CA SER A 169 -1.77 0.85 -9.15
C SER A 169 -3.27 0.75 -8.81
N HIS A 170 -3.71 -0.39 -8.28
CA HIS A 170 -5.08 -0.64 -7.84
C HIS A 170 -5.08 -1.35 -6.46
N PHE A 171 -6.26 -1.60 -5.90
CA PHE A 171 -6.42 -2.05 -4.51
C PHE A 171 -6.90 -3.49 -4.39
N GLU A 172 -6.75 -4.32 -5.42
CA GLU A 172 -7.32 -5.66 -5.43
C GLU A 172 -6.71 -6.56 -4.34
N ASP A 173 -5.39 -6.67 -4.32
CA ASP A 173 -4.67 -7.49 -3.33
C ASP A 173 -4.84 -6.96 -1.90
N ALA A 174 -4.79 -5.63 -1.73
CA ALA A 174 -5.03 -4.99 -0.45
C ALA A 174 -6.46 -5.27 0.07
N SER A 175 -7.46 -5.20 -0.81
CA SER A 175 -8.86 -5.49 -0.46
C SER A 175 -9.07 -6.98 -0.15
N ALA A 176 -8.44 -7.86 -0.92
CA ALA A 176 -8.46 -9.30 -0.67
C ALA A 176 -7.82 -9.64 0.69
N GLU A 177 -6.73 -8.96 1.07
CA GLU A 177 -6.12 -9.11 2.39
C GLU A 177 -7.07 -8.65 3.51
N VAL A 178 -7.73 -7.50 3.38
CA VAL A 178 -8.71 -7.03 4.37
C VAL A 178 -9.83 -8.05 4.58
N LEU A 179 -10.40 -8.59 3.49
CA LEU A 179 -11.47 -9.60 3.58
C LEU A 179 -10.98 -10.91 4.21
N ARG A 180 -9.76 -11.36 3.85
CA ARG A 180 -9.15 -12.54 4.45
C ARG A 180 -8.91 -12.35 5.95
N MET A 181 -8.34 -11.23 6.36
CA MET A 181 -8.10 -10.92 7.77
C MET A 181 -9.40 -10.83 8.55
N TRP A 182 -10.43 -10.18 7.99
CA TRP A 182 -11.77 -10.17 8.59
C TRP A 182 -12.26 -11.58 8.86
N ARG A 183 -12.21 -12.47 7.86
CA ARG A 183 -12.64 -13.86 8.01
C ARG A 183 -11.86 -14.61 9.09
N THR A 184 -10.55 -14.42 9.14
CA THR A 184 -9.69 -15.02 10.16
C THR A 184 -10.05 -14.54 11.57
N ILE A 185 -10.31 -13.25 11.74
CA ILE A 185 -10.60 -12.63 13.04
C ILE A 185 -12.02 -12.95 13.51
N MET A 186 -13.01 -12.78 12.62
CA MET A 186 -14.43 -12.88 12.96
C MET A 186 -15.00 -14.29 12.80
N GLY A 187 -14.30 -15.18 12.08
CA GLY A 187 -14.74 -16.56 11.83
C GLY A 187 -15.79 -16.71 10.72
N SER A 188 -16.20 -15.63 10.07
CA SER A 188 -17.19 -15.60 8.99
C SER A 188 -16.81 -14.59 7.91
N ASP A 189 -17.39 -14.74 6.71
CA ASP A 189 -17.19 -13.76 5.63
C ASP A 189 -17.84 -12.41 5.98
N LEU A 190 -17.23 -11.31 5.51
CA LEU A 190 -17.78 -9.97 5.70
C LEU A 190 -19.07 -9.80 4.91
N ASP A 191 -20.16 -9.48 5.60
CA ASP A 191 -21.42 -9.12 4.97
C ASP A 191 -21.40 -7.65 4.54
N LEU A 192 -21.35 -7.42 3.23
CA LEU A 192 -21.32 -6.09 2.62
C LEU A 192 -22.72 -5.48 2.43
N THR A 193 -23.77 -6.17 2.87
CA THR A 193 -25.16 -5.69 2.78
C THR A 193 -25.64 -4.98 4.04
N LEU A 194 -24.92 -5.14 5.15
CA LEU A 194 -25.23 -4.49 6.42
C LEU A 194 -25.17 -2.96 6.29
N THR A 195 -26.19 -2.29 6.83
CA THR A 195 -26.20 -0.83 6.95
C THR A 195 -25.63 -0.38 8.30
N PRO A 196 -25.28 0.91 8.44
CA PRO A 196 -24.87 1.45 9.74
C PRO A 196 -25.90 1.24 10.85
N GLU A 197 -27.19 1.19 10.51
CA GLU A 197 -28.28 0.91 11.44
C GLU A 197 -28.23 -0.54 11.96
N ASP A 198 -27.94 -1.51 11.08
CA ASP A 198 -27.80 -2.93 11.46
C ASP A 198 -26.64 -3.15 12.45
N LEU A 199 -25.64 -2.28 12.43
CA LEU A 199 -24.45 -2.35 13.30
C LEU A 199 -24.62 -1.61 14.64
N ALA A 200 -25.73 -0.88 14.83
CA ALA A 200 -25.97 -0.07 16.03
C ALA A 200 -26.75 -0.82 17.12
N GLU A 201 -27.29 -2.01 16.81
CA GLU A 201 -28.13 -2.80 17.72
C GLU A 201 -27.39 -3.89 18.52
N ASP A 202 -26.07 -4.08 18.30
CA ASP A 202 -25.18 -5.00 19.02
C ASP A 202 -24.15 -4.26 19.93
#